data_AF-A0A958VQL3-F1
#
_entry.id   AF-A0A958VQL3-F1
#
_cell.length_a   1.000
_cell.length_b   1.000
_cell.length_c   1.000
_cell.angle_alpha   90.00
_cell.angle_beta   90.00
_cell.angle_gamma   90.00
#
_symmetry.space_group_name_H-M   'P 1'
#
loop_
_entity.id
_entity.type
_entity.pdbx_description
1 polymer ?
#
loop_
_entity_poly.entity_id
_entity_poly.type
_entity_poly.pdbx_seq_one_letter_code
_entity_poly.pdbx_strand_id
1 'polypeptide(L)'
;MRKKERYIAQGAIIGFGVTALIDILMQWLEHNDRGEKFTWESYDGNRALKIGFLGSAIGAGIGYVSYEYQSTLEQKQSFNSDEYLKSILRQEDLKQNPELLDNAVLIRDKLKLWIVNNFSEKLVSVPENTGSFAKRTANAASFDIDILLPFRRDSFDTLEDMYSWTFEQLHQKSGRQAKVVKETKAICISFEKNGQAINFDIVPGREIGNYKQDRRLNLYVKPNRFWKRGTCFKIDASTQRNMTINKPEARKVIRLLKIYNDTNYLNIPSVLLEQATVEALSERKYGVYTSNTDNLLNSMDYLAEKLGQEFFTDHGNTNNNLNNKIDSYSKSKAVELLRKDITKIEVNSNYLKEIFEGPYLD
;
A
#
# COMPACT_ATOMS: atom_id res chain seq x y z
N MET A 1 3.06 10.30 8.97
CA MET A 1 3.20 10.79 10.37
C MET A 1 1.80 10.99 10.92
N ARG A 2 1.41 10.26 11.98
CA ARG A 2 0.04 10.31 12.54
C ARG A 2 -0.24 11.67 13.21
N LYS A 3 -1.50 12.03 13.50
CA LYS A 3 -1.84 13.34 14.10
C LYS A 3 -1.06 13.59 15.39
N LYS A 4 -1.00 12.62 16.30
CA LYS A 4 -0.21 12.75 17.54
C LYS A 4 1.24 13.16 17.27
N GLU A 5 1.89 12.50 16.33
CA GLU A 5 3.28 12.80 15.94
C GLU A 5 3.40 14.18 15.30
N ARG A 6 2.40 14.62 14.51
CA ARG A 6 2.33 15.98 13.95
C ARG A 6 2.31 17.04 15.05
N TYR A 7 1.45 16.89 16.06
CA TYR A 7 1.38 17.83 17.19
C TYR A 7 2.69 17.91 17.97
N ILE A 8 3.30 16.77 18.25
CA ILE A 8 4.59 16.70 18.95
C ILE A 8 5.70 17.36 18.11
N ALA A 9 5.78 17.06 16.82
CA ALA A 9 6.78 17.63 15.91
C ALA A 9 6.60 19.15 15.73
N GLN A 10 5.37 19.62 15.51
CA GLN A 10 5.07 21.06 15.42
C GLN A 10 5.41 21.78 16.72
N GLY A 11 5.02 21.20 17.87
CA GLY A 11 5.41 21.73 19.18
C GLY A 11 6.92 21.83 19.34
N ALA A 12 7.68 20.80 18.95
CA ALA A 12 9.14 20.79 19.01
C ALA A 12 9.77 21.87 18.11
N ILE A 13 9.26 22.04 16.89
CA ILE A 13 9.75 23.06 15.94
C ILE A 13 9.47 24.47 16.49
N ILE A 14 8.25 24.72 16.98
CA ILE A 14 7.88 26.02 17.57
C ILE A 14 8.74 26.29 18.79
N GLY A 15 8.89 25.31 19.68
CA GLY A 15 9.72 25.42 20.87
C GLY A 15 11.17 25.78 20.55
N PHE A 16 11.77 25.13 19.53
CA PHE A 16 13.10 25.47 19.03
C PHE A 16 13.18 26.93 18.57
N GLY A 17 12.27 27.33 17.68
CA GLY A 17 12.28 28.66 17.08
C GLY A 17 12.12 29.77 18.12
N VAL A 18 11.18 29.60 19.05
CA VAL A 18 10.92 30.57 20.11
C VAL A 18 12.12 30.71 21.05
N THR A 19 12.69 29.60 21.54
CA THR A 19 13.82 29.71 22.49
C THR A 19 15.10 30.19 21.84
N ALA A 20 15.36 29.82 20.57
CA ALA A 20 16.49 30.34 19.81
C ALA A 20 16.36 31.86 19.59
N LEU A 21 15.17 32.36 19.23
CA LEU A 21 14.92 33.79 19.08
C LEU A 21 15.06 34.57 20.40
N ILE A 22 14.56 34.00 21.51
CA ILE A 22 14.73 34.58 22.85
C ILE A 22 16.22 34.67 23.20
N ASP A 23 17.01 33.62 22.93
CA ASP A 23 18.45 33.66 23.23
C ASP A 23 19.19 34.69 22.37
N ILE A 24 18.85 34.83 21.08
CA ILE A 24 19.41 35.90 20.22
C ILE A 24 19.11 37.28 20.82
N LEU A 25 17.88 37.51 21.29
CA LEU A 25 17.50 38.77 21.94
C LEU A 25 18.29 38.99 23.24
N MET A 26 18.47 37.94 24.06
CA MET A 26 19.24 38.01 25.30
C MET A 26 20.71 38.31 25.02
N GLN A 27 21.32 37.68 24.02
CA GLN A 27 22.70 37.99 23.61
C GLN A 27 22.82 39.44 23.14
N TRP A 28 21.84 39.95 22.39
CA TRP A 28 21.81 41.37 21.98
C TRP A 28 21.74 42.31 23.20
N LEU A 29 20.89 42.02 24.18
CA LEU A 29 20.79 42.79 25.42
C LEU A 29 22.09 42.75 26.24
N GLU A 30 22.70 41.56 26.38
CA GLU A 30 23.98 41.37 27.07
C GLU A 30 25.12 42.18 26.43
N HIS A 31 25.14 42.28 25.09
CA HIS A 31 26.10 43.12 24.37
C HIS A 31 25.84 44.60 24.59
N ASN A 32 24.59 45.04 24.52
CA ASN A 32 24.20 46.43 24.78
C ASN A 32 24.57 46.88 26.20
N ASP A 33 24.38 46.02 27.21
CA ASP A 33 24.72 46.31 28.61
C ASP A 33 26.23 46.46 28.83
N ARG A 34 27.05 45.73 28.05
CA ARG A 34 28.52 45.87 28.03
C ARG A 34 29.03 47.05 27.20
N GLY A 35 28.14 47.79 26.51
CA GLY A 35 28.52 48.84 25.57
C GLY A 35 29.18 48.33 24.28
N GLU A 36 29.02 47.03 23.97
CA GLU A 36 29.58 46.37 22.80
C GLU A 36 28.57 46.39 21.63
N LYS A 37 29.08 46.47 20.39
CA LYS A 37 28.21 46.33 19.22
C LYS A 37 27.92 44.85 18.96
N PHE A 38 26.65 44.48 18.93
CA PHE A 38 26.22 43.14 18.50
C PHE A 38 26.48 42.95 17.00
N THR A 39 27.35 42.01 16.63
CA THR A 39 27.70 41.65 15.25
C THR A 39 27.58 40.14 15.04
N TRP A 40 27.69 39.70 13.78
CA TRP A 40 27.72 38.26 13.45
C TRP A 40 28.92 37.53 14.08
N GLU A 41 30.03 38.22 14.29
CA GLU A 41 31.25 37.68 14.91
C GLU A 41 31.10 37.55 16.43
N SER A 42 30.25 38.38 17.04
CA SER A 42 30.02 38.41 18.48
C SER A 42 28.82 37.57 18.92
N TYR A 43 28.12 36.94 17.98
CA TYR A 43 26.97 36.07 18.18
C TYR A 43 27.42 34.63 18.49
N ASP A 44 26.98 34.09 19.62
CA ASP A 44 27.19 32.69 19.98
C ASP A 44 26.05 31.81 19.44
N GLY A 45 26.20 31.37 18.19
CA GLY A 45 25.27 30.45 17.56
C GLY A 45 25.19 29.08 18.26
N ASN A 46 26.25 28.63 18.93
CA ASN A 46 26.24 27.33 19.62
C ASN A 46 25.38 27.39 20.89
N ARG A 47 25.39 28.51 21.61
CA ARG A 47 24.48 28.76 22.74
C ARG A 47 23.02 28.75 22.28
N ALA A 48 22.71 29.52 21.23
CA ALA A 48 21.35 29.58 20.68
C ALA A 48 20.87 28.21 20.19
N LEU A 49 21.73 27.42 19.55
CA LEU A 49 21.42 26.05 19.15
C LEU A 49 21.11 25.14 20.36
N LYS A 50 21.94 25.16 21.41
CA LYS A 50 21.72 24.35 22.62
C LYS A 50 20.40 24.69 23.31
N ILE A 51 20.09 25.98 23.44
CA ILE A 51 18.84 26.47 24.04
C ILE A 51 17.64 26.16 23.13
N GLY A 52 17.84 26.22 21.81
CA GLY A 52 16.90 25.74 20.81
C GLY A 52 16.49 24.28 21.06
N PHE A 53 17.46 23.38 21.23
CA PHE A 53 17.17 21.96 21.50
C PHE A 53 16.42 21.72 22.83
N LEU A 54 16.74 22.48 23.88
CA LEU A 54 15.96 22.44 25.12
C LEU A 54 14.51 22.90 24.87
N GLY A 55 14.35 23.97 24.10
CA GLY A 55 13.06 24.46 23.63
C GLY A 55 12.29 23.42 22.84
N SER A 56 12.96 22.63 21.99
CA SER A 56 12.32 21.52 21.27
C SER A 56 11.73 20.47 22.20
N ALA A 57 12.44 20.09 23.27
CA ALA A 57 11.92 19.12 24.22
C ALA A 57 10.67 19.63 24.97
N ILE A 58 10.71 20.89 25.43
CA ILE A 58 9.57 21.55 26.08
C ILE A 58 8.39 21.65 25.10
N GLY A 59 8.67 22.14 23.89
CA GLY A 59 7.70 22.29 22.83
C GLY A 59 7.04 20.96 22.44
N ALA A 60 7.81 19.87 22.37
CA ALA A 60 7.29 18.52 22.15
C ALA A 60 6.30 18.10 23.24
N GLY A 61 6.62 18.40 24.51
CA GLY A 61 5.73 18.15 25.66
C GLY A 61 4.43 18.96 25.57
N ILE A 62 4.51 20.25 25.21
CA ILE A 62 3.33 21.09 24.99
C ILE A 62 2.49 20.52 23.83
N GLY A 63 3.13 20.14 22.72
CA GLY A 63 2.46 19.52 21.57
C GLY A 63 1.72 18.25 21.97
N TYR A 64 2.32 17.39 22.79
CA TYR A 64 1.67 16.20 23.35
C TYR A 64 0.41 16.56 24.16
N VAL A 65 0.51 17.52 25.09
CA VAL A 65 -0.62 17.94 25.93
C VAL A 65 -1.74 18.54 25.09
N SER A 66 -1.41 19.37 24.08
CA SER A 66 -2.38 19.92 23.14
C SER A 66 -3.12 18.84 22.36
N TYR A 67 -2.41 17.79 21.91
CA TYR A 67 -3.03 16.63 21.27
C TYR A 67 -3.99 15.90 22.21
N GLU A 68 -3.57 15.61 23.45
CA GLU A 68 -4.44 14.90 24.41
C GLU A 68 -5.70 15.71 24.75
N TYR A 69 -5.55 17.05 24.87
CA TYR A 69 -6.68 17.95 25.06
C TYR A 69 -7.66 17.91 23.88
N GLN A 70 -7.17 18.02 22.65
CA GLN A 70 -8.02 17.97 21.45
C GLN A 70 -8.67 16.59 21.26
N SER A 71 -7.93 15.51 21.49
CA SER A 71 -8.47 14.13 21.46
C SER A 71 -9.62 13.97 22.46
N THR A 72 -9.50 14.55 23.65
CA THR A 72 -10.57 14.53 24.67
C THR A 72 -11.80 15.31 24.24
N LEU A 73 -11.62 16.42 23.51
CA LEU A 73 -12.75 17.18 22.94
C LEU A 73 -13.44 16.39 21.82
N GLU A 74 -12.68 15.76 20.94
CA GLU A 74 -13.21 14.94 19.83
C GLU A 74 -13.97 13.71 20.34
N GLN A 75 -13.51 13.10 21.45
CA GLN A 75 -14.21 12.00 22.13
C GLN A 75 -15.61 12.37 22.63
N LYS A 76 -15.85 13.64 22.96
CA LYS A 76 -17.17 14.10 23.43
C LYS A 76 -18.17 14.25 22.28
N GLN A 77 -17.71 14.31 21.03
CA GLN A 77 -18.58 14.40 19.87
C GLN A 77 -19.06 13.01 19.46
N SER A 78 -20.34 12.89 19.10
CA SER A 78 -20.88 11.65 18.56
C SER A 78 -20.14 11.26 17.28
N PHE A 79 -19.54 10.08 17.26
CA PHE A 79 -18.82 9.55 16.11
C PHE A 79 -19.43 8.22 15.66
N ASN A 80 -19.80 8.15 14.39
CA ASN A 80 -20.25 6.92 13.76
C ASN A 80 -19.11 6.33 12.93
N SER A 81 -18.46 5.31 13.48
CA SER A 81 -17.30 4.65 12.86
C SER A 81 -17.64 3.99 11.54
N ASP A 82 -18.82 3.39 11.41
CA ASP A 82 -19.23 2.74 10.17
C ASP A 82 -19.48 3.74 9.04
N GLU A 83 -20.10 4.88 9.33
CA GLU A 83 -20.26 5.95 8.33
C GLU A 83 -18.90 6.55 7.93
N TYR A 84 -17.97 6.68 8.87
CA TYR A 84 -16.61 7.12 8.58
C TYR A 84 -15.85 6.13 7.67
N LEU A 85 -15.91 4.82 7.96
CA LEU A 85 -15.29 3.81 7.11
C LEU A 85 -15.95 3.76 5.72
N LYS A 86 -17.27 3.98 5.64
CA LYS A 86 -17.97 4.12 4.35
C LYS A 86 -17.50 5.36 3.58
N SER A 87 -17.23 6.50 4.24
CA SER A 87 -16.73 7.68 3.55
C SER A 87 -15.34 7.46 2.98
N ILE A 88 -14.44 6.80 3.71
CA ILE A 88 -13.11 6.40 3.19
C ILE A 88 -13.27 5.53 1.94
N LEU A 89 -14.11 4.49 2.01
CA LEU A 89 -14.35 3.61 0.86
C LEU A 89 -14.92 4.32 -0.37
N ARG A 90 -15.73 5.37 -0.16
CA ARG A 90 -16.28 6.21 -1.23
C ARG A 90 -15.21 7.12 -1.83
N GLN A 91 -14.37 7.74 -1.01
CA GLN A 91 -13.27 8.60 -1.46
C GLN A 91 -12.26 7.82 -2.30
N GLU A 92 -11.96 6.58 -1.89
CA GLU A 92 -11.03 5.68 -2.58
C GLU A 92 -11.69 4.80 -3.65
N ASP A 93 -12.93 5.10 -4.05
CA ASP A 93 -13.62 4.36 -5.12
C ASP A 93 -13.11 4.81 -6.49
N LEU A 94 -12.77 3.85 -7.35
CA LEU A 94 -12.35 4.10 -8.73
C LEU A 94 -13.37 4.92 -9.53
N LYS A 95 -14.64 4.84 -9.16
CA LYS A 95 -15.73 5.60 -9.78
C LYS A 95 -15.69 7.10 -9.48
N GLN A 96 -14.85 7.56 -8.56
CA GLN A 96 -14.64 9.00 -8.33
C GLN A 96 -13.94 9.67 -9.51
N ASN A 97 -13.21 8.91 -10.34
CA ASN A 97 -12.62 9.40 -11.58
C ASN A 97 -13.09 8.53 -12.77
N PRO A 98 -14.35 8.71 -13.21
CA PRO A 98 -14.94 7.86 -14.26
C PRO A 98 -14.21 7.99 -15.59
N GLU A 99 -13.71 9.18 -15.94
CA GLU A 99 -12.97 9.39 -17.18
C GLU A 99 -11.66 8.57 -17.20
N LEU A 100 -10.90 8.57 -16.11
CA LEU A 100 -9.68 7.77 -16.00
C LEU A 100 -10.00 6.27 -16.07
N LEU A 101 -11.04 5.83 -15.35
CA LEU A 101 -11.47 4.44 -15.34
C LEU A 101 -11.92 3.96 -16.73
N ASP A 102 -12.75 4.74 -17.42
CA ASP A 102 -13.25 4.42 -18.76
C ASP A 102 -12.11 4.37 -19.79
N ASN A 103 -11.18 5.33 -19.70
CA ASN A 103 -9.96 5.32 -20.52
C ASN A 103 -9.11 4.07 -20.25
N ALA A 104 -8.92 3.69 -18.98
CA ALA A 104 -8.14 2.52 -18.60
C ALA A 104 -8.78 1.22 -19.11
N VAL A 105 -10.11 1.10 -19.00
CA VAL A 105 -10.90 -0.01 -19.55
C VAL A 105 -10.78 -0.08 -21.08
N LEU A 106 -10.89 1.05 -21.77
CA LEU A 106 -10.79 1.11 -23.22
C LEU A 106 -9.39 0.72 -23.72
N ILE A 107 -8.33 1.20 -23.05
CA ILE A 107 -6.94 0.83 -23.39
C ILE A 107 -6.71 -0.66 -23.11
N ARG A 108 -7.18 -1.18 -21.97
CA ARG A 108 -7.13 -2.61 -21.64
C ARG A 108 -7.72 -3.45 -22.77
N ASP A 109 -8.92 -3.11 -23.22
CA ASP A 109 -9.65 -3.92 -24.19
C ASP A 109 -8.96 -3.88 -25.57
N LYS A 110 -8.44 -2.72 -25.98
CA LYS A 110 -7.59 -2.60 -27.17
C LYS A 110 -6.31 -3.42 -27.07
N LEU A 111 -5.65 -3.39 -25.91
CA LEU A 111 -4.42 -4.14 -25.67
C LEU A 111 -4.68 -5.65 -25.71
N LYS A 112 -5.73 -6.13 -25.03
CA LYS A 112 -6.13 -7.55 -25.06
C LYS A 112 -6.47 -8.03 -26.46
N LEU A 113 -7.22 -7.22 -27.23
CA LEU A 113 -7.55 -7.54 -28.61
C LEU A 113 -6.29 -7.65 -29.48
N TRP A 114 -5.37 -6.69 -29.34
CA TRP A 114 -4.10 -6.74 -30.05
C TRP A 114 -3.29 -8.00 -29.67
N ILE A 115 -3.19 -8.32 -28.38
CA ILE A 115 -2.50 -9.53 -27.90
C ILE A 115 -3.13 -10.79 -28.49
N VAL A 116 -4.46 -10.92 -28.49
CA VAL A 116 -5.14 -12.08 -29.10
C VAL A 116 -4.78 -12.20 -30.57
N ASN A 117 -4.80 -11.10 -31.33
CA ASN A 117 -4.53 -11.12 -32.77
C ASN A 117 -3.07 -11.48 -33.11
N ASN A 118 -2.11 -11.18 -32.22
CA ASN A 118 -0.68 -11.38 -32.50
C ASN A 118 -0.09 -12.61 -31.79
N PHE A 119 -0.69 -13.06 -30.68
CA PHE A 119 -0.12 -14.11 -29.83
C PHE A 119 -0.98 -15.39 -29.82
N SER A 120 -2.10 -15.45 -30.55
CA SER A 120 -3.07 -16.57 -30.52
C SER A 120 -2.43 -17.95 -30.70
N GLU A 121 -1.44 -18.09 -31.58
CA GLU A 121 -0.71 -19.34 -31.83
C GLU A 121 0.19 -19.77 -30.66
N LYS A 122 0.45 -18.90 -29.70
CA LYS A 122 1.24 -19.19 -28.49
C LYS A 122 0.41 -19.27 -27.21
N LEU A 123 -0.82 -18.75 -27.22
CA LEU A 123 -1.68 -18.73 -26.03
C LEU A 123 -2.55 -19.98 -25.91
N VAL A 124 -2.65 -20.55 -24.69
CA VAL A 124 -3.58 -21.66 -24.40
C VAL A 124 -5.00 -21.17 -24.09
N SER A 125 -5.15 -19.90 -23.72
CA SER A 125 -6.42 -19.23 -23.46
C SER A 125 -6.30 -17.74 -23.79
N VAL A 126 -7.44 -17.07 -23.99
CA VAL A 126 -7.47 -15.61 -24.14
C VAL A 126 -6.89 -14.91 -22.90
N PRO A 127 -6.32 -13.70 -23.04
CA PRO A 127 -5.82 -12.91 -21.91
C PRO A 127 -6.89 -12.68 -20.84
N GLU A 128 -6.52 -12.84 -19.57
CA GLU A 128 -7.44 -12.75 -18.43
C GLU A 128 -7.13 -11.53 -17.56
N ASN A 129 -8.16 -10.90 -17.00
CA ASN A 129 -7.92 -9.85 -16.02
C ASN A 129 -7.58 -10.52 -14.68
N THR A 130 -6.53 -10.03 -14.00
CA THR A 130 -6.12 -10.55 -12.69
C THR A 130 -5.91 -9.39 -11.70
N GLY A 131 -5.25 -9.68 -10.58
CA GLY A 131 -4.87 -8.68 -9.59
C GLY A 131 -6.03 -7.99 -8.90
N SER A 132 -5.73 -6.84 -8.29
CA SER A 132 -6.66 -6.14 -7.39
C SER A 132 -7.91 -5.62 -8.12
N PHE A 133 -7.75 -5.19 -9.38
CA PHE A 133 -8.84 -4.74 -10.22
C PHE A 133 -9.85 -5.87 -10.50
N ALA A 134 -9.37 -7.05 -10.94
CA ALA A 134 -10.26 -8.19 -11.20
C ALA A 134 -10.90 -8.75 -9.92
N LYS A 135 -10.20 -8.65 -8.79
CA LYS A 135 -10.67 -9.02 -7.44
C LYS A 135 -11.62 -7.98 -6.83
N ARG A 136 -11.77 -6.80 -7.44
CA ARG A 136 -12.53 -5.64 -6.93
C ARG A 136 -12.05 -5.17 -5.55
N THR A 137 -10.74 -5.25 -5.32
CA THR A 137 -10.04 -4.83 -4.09
C THR A 137 -9.03 -3.71 -4.35
N ALA A 138 -9.11 -3.05 -5.50
CA ALA A 138 -8.31 -1.87 -5.85
C ALA A 138 -8.88 -0.60 -5.22
N ASN A 139 -7.99 0.36 -4.94
CA ASN A 139 -8.32 1.71 -4.47
C ASN A 139 -7.89 2.74 -5.52
N ALA A 140 -8.55 3.90 -5.55
CA ALA A 140 -8.33 4.91 -6.57
C ALA A 140 -6.90 5.48 -6.58
N ALA A 141 -6.27 5.61 -5.41
CA ALA A 141 -4.92 6.16 -5.30
C ALA A 141 -3.83 5.33 -5.99
N SER A 142 -4.04 4.03 -6.23
CA SER A 142 -2.96 3.11 -6.64
C SER A 142 -3.45 1.89 -7.43
N PHE A 143 -4.40 2.07 -8.35
CA PHE A 143 -4.86 0.95 -9.16
C PHE A 143 -4.02 0.75 -10.43
N ASP A 144 -3.55 -0.49 -10.59
CA ASP A 144 -2.98 -1.01 -11.83
C ASP A 144 -3.97 -2.01 -12.46
N ILE A 145 -3.88 -2.19 -13.78
CA ILE A 145 -4.67 -3.21 -14.50
C ILE A 145 -3.76 -4.38 -14.85
N ASP A 146 -3.85 -5.46 -14.09
CA ASP A 146 -3.13 -6.69 -14.39
C ASP A 146 -3.82 -7.53 -15.48
N ILE A 147 -3.05 -7.97 -16.46
CA ILE A 147 -3.46 -8.84 -17.56
C ILE A 147 -2.58 -10.09 -17.57
N LEU A 148 -3.18 -11.23 -17.24
CA LEU A 148 -2.53 -12.53 -17.28
C LEU A 148 -2.54 -13.10 -18.71
N LEU A 149 -1.37 -13.51 -19.20
CA LEU A 149 -1.19 -14.15 -20.51
C LEU A 149 -0.83 -15.63 -20.33
N PRO A 150 -1.80 -16.54 -20.49
CA PRO A 150 -1.55 -17.97 -20.38
C PRO A 150 -0.99 -18.51 -21.70
N PHE A 151 0.33 -18.72 -21.75
CA PHE A 151 1.04 -19.35 -22.86
C PHE A 151 0.96 -20.88 -22.78
N ARG A 152 0.90 -21.55 -23.94
CA ARG A 152 0.98 -23.02 -24.03
C ARG A 152 2.33 -23.48 -23.50
N ARG A 153 2.36 -24.69 -22.95
CA ARG A 153 3.55 -25.29 -22.32
C ARG A 153 4.77 -25.33 -23.25
N ASP A 154 4.56 -25.47 -24.55
CA ASP A 154 5.54 -25.68 -25.61
C ASP A 154 5.80 -24.43 -26.47
N SER A 155 5.22 -23.27 -26.13
CA SER A 155 5.38 -22.04 -26.94
C SER A 155 6.77 -21.41 -26.87
N PHE A 156 7.55 -21.76 -25.84
CA PHE A 156 8.89 -21.26 -25.56
C PHE A 156 9.71 -22.32 -24.81
N ASP A 157 11.00 -22.39 -25.11
CA ASP A 157 11.95 -23.29 -24.44
C ASP A 157 12.09 -22.95 -22.96
N THR A 158 12.28 -21.67 -22.64
CA THR A 158 12.43 -21.20 -21.26
C THR A 158 11.39 -20.15 -20.85
N LEU A 159 11.20 -19.99 -19.54
CA LEU A 159 10.36 -18.92 -18.98
C LEU A 159 10.96 -17.53 -19.26
N GLU A 160 12.29 -17.44 -19.33
CA GLU A 160 12.99 -16.20 -19.63
C GLU A 160 12.78 -15.76 -21.08
N ASP A 161 12.78 -16.70 -22.02
CA ASP A 161 12.47 -16.44 -23.43
C ASP A 161 11.03 -15.97 -23.59
N MET A 162 10.08 -16.64 -22.95
CA MET A 162 8.67 -16.21 -22.92
C MET A 162 8.54 -14.77 -22.41
N TYR A 163 9.19 -14.46 -21.29
CA TYR A 163 9.15 -13.13 -20.68
C TYR A 163 9.81 -12.07 -21.56
N SER A 164 11.00 -12.34 -22.10
CA SER A 164 11.75 -11.39 -22.94
C SER A 164 11.08 -11.17 -24.29
N TRP A 165 10.58 -12.23 -24.92
CA TRP A 165 9.80 -12.13 -26.16
C TRP A 165 8.54 -11.29 -25.95
N THR A 166 7.79 -11.54 -24.87
CA THR A 166 6.58 -10.77 -24.55
C THR A 166 6.94 -9.28 -24.39
N PHE A 167 8.04 -8.96 -23.70
CA PHE A 167 8.51 -7.60 -23.55
C PHE A 167 8.84 -6.95 -24.91
N GLU A 168 9.57 -7.64 -25.78
CA GLU A 168 9.97 -7.13 -27.08
C GLU A 168 8.75 -6.84 -27.97
N GLN A 169 7.77 -7.74 -27.99
CA GLN A 169 6.53 -7.55 -28.75
C GLN A 169 5.73 -6.33 -28.24
N LEU A 170 5.60 -6.19 -26.93
CA LEU A 170 4.89 -5.05 -26.31
C LEU A 170 5.64 -3.73 -26.52
N HIS A 171 6.96 -3.74 -26.40
CA HIS A 171 7.81 -2.58 -26.65
C HIS A 171 7.73 -2.13 -28.12
N GLN A 172 7.83 -3.07 -29.06
CA GLN A 172 7.68 -2.79 -30.50
C GLN A 172 6.30 -2.21 -30.83
N LYS A 173 5.23 -2.80 -30.27
CA LYS A 173 3.85 -2.33 -30.47
C LYS A 173 3.59 -0.94 -29.88
N SER A 174 4.17 -0.67 -28.71
CA SER A 174 3.94 0.59 -27.99
C SER A 174 4.72 1.74 -28.61
N GLY A 175 5.89 1.45 -29.20
CA GLY A 175 6.74 2.47 -29.80
C GLY A 175 7.03 3.61 -28.82
N ARG A 176 6.82 4.86 -29.24
CA ARG A 176 6.97 6.04 -28.38
C ARG A 176 5.69 6.45 -27.64
N GLN A 177 4.60 5.70 -27.80
CA GLN A 177 3.29 6.06 -27.23
C GLN A 177 3.11 5.60 -25.78
N ALA A 178 3.94 4.68 -25.32
CA ALA A 178 3.91 4.17 -23.95
C ALA A 178 5.31 3.83 -23.48
N LYS A 179 5.53 3.89 -22.16
CA LYS A 179 6.74 3.40 -21.53
C LYS A 179 6.54 1.91 -21.20
N VAL A 180 7.48 1.06 -21.62
CA VAL A 180 7.44 -0.38 -21.34
C VAL A 180 8.64 -0.78 -20.50
N VAL A 181 8.41 -1.41 -19.33
CA VAL A 181 9.46 -1.73 -18.34
C VAL A 181 9.37 -3.19 -17.90
N LYS A 182 10.52 -3.85 -17.79
CA LYS A 182 10.65 -5.20 -17.22
C LYS A 182 10.64 -5.18 -15.69
N GLU A 183 9.56 -5.64 -15.07
CA GLU A 183 9.44 -5.82 -13.63
C GLU A 183 9.81 -7.24 -13.15
N THR A 184 9.69 -7.51 -11.85
CA THR A 184 10.09 -8.80 -11.27
C THR A 184 9.30 -9.98 -11.84
N LYS A 185 8.00 -9.83 -12.10
CA LYS A 185 7.14 -10.92 -12.63
C LYS A 185 6.21 -10.49 -13.77
N ALA A 186 6.24 -9.22 -14.12
CA ALA A 186 5.35 -8.59 -15.08
C ALA A 186 6.15 -7.70 -16.03
N ILE A 187 5.50 -7.27 -17.10
CA ILE A 187 5.94 -6.21 -17.99
C ILE A 187 4.96 -5.06 -17.80
N CYS A 188 5.42 -3.99 -17.17
CA CYS A 188 4.60 -2.82 -16.93
C CYS A 188 4.57 -1.97 -18.20
N ILE A 189 3.37 -1.57 -18.62
CA ILE A 189 3.14 -0.62 -19.72
C ILE A 189 2.41 0.58 -19.14
N SER A 190 3.03 1.75 -19.23
CA SER A 190 2.45 3.02 -18.76
C SER A 190 2.08 3.90 -19.95
N PHE A 191 0.80 4.25 -20.05
CA PHE A 191 0.30 5.24 -21.00
C PHE A 191 0.07 6.56 -20.27
N GLU A 192 0.74 7.63 -20.70
CA GLU A 192 0.46 8.97 -20.21
C GLU A 192 -0.63 9.62 -21.06
N LYS A 193 -1.68 10.11 -20.40
CA LYS A 193 -2.74 10.90 -21.03
C LYS A 193 -3.12 12.03 -20.09
N ASN A 194 -3.07 13.27 -20.58
CA ASN A 194 -3.44 14.48 -19.82
C ASN A 194 -2.72 14.60 -18.45
N GLY A 195 -1.45 14.20 -18.37
CA GLY A 195 -0.67 14.23 -17.13
C GLY A 195 -1.00 13.14 -16.11
N GLN A 196 -1.88 12.18 -16.45
CA GLN A 196 -2.16 11.00 -15.65
C GLN A 196 -1.60 9.75 -16.35
N ALA A 197 -0.84 8.95 -15.60
CA ALA A 197 -0.34 7.67 -16.07
C ALA A 197 -1.33 6.56 -15.75
N ILE A 198 -1.63 5.71 -16.74
CA ILE A 198 -2.39 4.47 -16.56
C ILE A 198 -1.43 3.31 -16.77
N ASN A 199 -1.25 2.49 -15.73
CA ASN A 199 -0.35 1.36 -15.75
C ASN A 199 -1.08 0.04 -16.01
N PHE A 200 -0.45 -0.81 -16.80
CA PHE A 200 -0.91 -2.16 -17.11
C PHE A 200 0.21 -3.15 -16.84
N ASP A 201 -0.05 -4.12 -15.98
CA ASP A 201 0.89 -5.20 -15.68
C ASP A 201 0.58 -6.42 -16.51
N ILE A 202 1.44 -6.68 -17.50
CA ILE A 202 1.30 -7.83 -18.38
C ILE A 202 2.09 -9.00 -17.79
N VAL A 203 1.38 -10.04 -17.37
CA VAL A 203 1.95 -11.17 -16.62
C VAL A 203 2.00 -12.41 -17.53
N PRO A 204 3.13 -12.69 -18.20
CA PRO A 204 3.27 -13.91 -18.99
C PRO A 204 3.46 -15.13 -18.09
N GLY A 205 2.64 -16.16 -18.30
CA GLY A 205 2.72 -17.41 -17.56
C GLY A 205 2.65 -18.63 -18.49
N ARG A 206 3.52 -19.60 -18.25
CA ARG A 206 3.57 -20.86 -19.00
C ARG A 206 2.71 -21.92 -18.32
N GLU A 207 1.83 -22.55 -19.09
CA GLU A 207 1.02 -23.69 -18.64
C GLU A 207 1.87 -24.82 -18.03
N ILE A 208 1.37 -25.39 -16.92
CA ILE A 208 2.01 -26.51 -16.21
C ILE A 208 1.35 -27.84 -16.59
N GLY A 209 0.02 -27.89 -16.49
CA GLY A 209 -0.81 -29.06 -16.74
C GLY A 209 -1.81 -28.78 -17.85
N ASN A 210 -3.10 -28.81 -17.51
CA ASN A 210 -4.17 -28.39 -18.41
C ASN A 210 -4.79 -27.11 -17.86
N TYR A 211 -4.37 -25.97 -18.41
CA TYR A 211 -4.76 -24.64 -17.95
C TYR A 211 -6.28 -24.44 -18.01
N LYS A 212 -6.98 -25.08 -18.97
CA LYS A 212 -8.45 -24.99 -19.04
C LYS A 212 -9.13 -25.60 -17.81
N GLN A 213 -8.48 -26.59 -17.17
CA GLN A 213 -8.99 -27.29 -15.99
C GLN A 213 -8.44 -26.70 -14.69
N ASP A 214 -7.11 -26.57 -14.57
CA ASP A 214 -6.45 -26.24 -13.31
C ASP A 214 -6.05 -24.76 -13.16
N ARG A 215 -6.02 -24.01 -14.26
CA ARG A 215 -5.62 -22.59 -14.31
C ARG A 215 -4.24 -22.30 -13.71
N ARG A 216 -3.33 -23.29 -13.74
CA ARG A 216 -1.99 -23.18 -13.15
C ARG A 216 -0.95 -22.75 -14.17
N LEU A 217 -0.13 -21.79 -13.76
CA LEU A 217 0.95 -21.23 -14.59
C LEU A 217 2.26 -21.14 -13.80
N ASN A 218 3.36 -21.25 -14.53
CA ASN A 218 4.70 -20.89 -14.08
C ASN A 218 5.05 -19.50 -14.63
N LEU A 219 5.33 -18.56 -13.74
CA LEU A 219 5.81 -17.22 -14.07
C LEU A 219 7.33 -17.16 -14.00
N TYR A 220 7.94 -16.40 -14.89
CA TYR A 220 9.34 -16.01 -14.74
C TYR A 220 9.49 -15.00 -13.60
N VAL A 221 10.50 -15.19 -12.76
CA VAL A 221 10.90 -14.23 -11.75
C VAL A 221 12.25 -13.64 -12.16
N LYS A 222 12.20 -12.43 -12.68
CA LYS A 222 13.39 -11.67 -13.08
C LYS A 222 14.28 -11.43 -11.85
N PRO A 223 15.58 -11.72 -11.95
CA PRO A 223 16.51 -11.48 -10.86
C PRO A 223 16.73 -9.97 -10.66
N ASN A 224 16.93 -9.54 -9.42
CA ASN A 224 17.21 -8.13 -9.10
C ASN A 224 18.61 -7.68 -9.55
N ARG A 225 19.46 -8.61 -10.00
CA ARG A 225 20.86 -8.39 -10.37
C ARG A 225 21.17 -9.22 -11.61
N PHE A 226 21.84 -8.62 -12.61
CA PHE A 226 22.07 -9.24 -13.92
C PHE A 226 22.88 -10.55 -13.88
N TRP A 227 23.66 -10.78 -12.82
CA TRP A 227 24.48 -11.99 -12.66
C TRP A 227 23.76 -13.15 -11.94
N LYS A 228 22.57 -12.92 -11.38
CA LYS A 228 21.77 -14.00 -10.80
C LYS A 228 20.89 -14.59 -11.89
N ARG A 229 20.65 -15.91 -11.83
CA ARG A 229 19.66 -16.55 -12.70
C ARG A 229 18.25 -16.22 -12.23
N GLY A 230 17.34 -16.04 -13.17
CA GLY A 230 15.92 -15.94 -12.87
C GLY A 230 15.38 -17.23 -12.26
N THR A 231 14.25 -17.12 -11.58
CA THR A 231 13.58 -18.27 -10.94
C THR A 231 12.16 -18.42 -11.46
N CYS A 232 11.43 -19.39 -10.91
CA CYS A 232 10.06 -19.70 -11.29
C CYS A 232 9.13 -19.46 -10.11
N PHE A 233 7.95 -18.90 -10.38
CA PHE A 233 6.87 -18.76 -9.41
C PHE A 233 5.60 -19.41 -9.94
N LYS A 234 5.11 -20.44 -9.25
CA LYS A 234 3.85 -21.11 -9.59
C LYS A 234 2.66 -20.32 -9.03
N ILE A 235 1.65 -20.12 -9.86
CA ILE A 235 0.35 -19.55 -9.49
C ILE A 235 -0.81 -20.47 -9.87
N ASP A 236 -1.91 -20.33 -9.14
CA ASP A 236 -3.25 -20.77 -9.52
C ASP A 236 -4.12 -19.52 -9.70
N ALA A 237 -4.39 -19.17 -10.96
CA ALA A 237 -5.13 -17.95 -11.28
C ALA A 237 -6.59 -18.01 -10.80
N SER A 238 -7.19 -19.20 -10.78
CA SER A 238 -8.57 -19.39 -10.35
C SER A 238 -8.72 -19.19 -8.86
N THR A 239 -7.86 -19.82 -8.06
CA THR A 239 -7.88 -19.73 -6.61
C THR A 239 -7.63 -18.29 -6.15
N GLN A 240 -6.65 -17.62 -6.76
CA GLN A 240 -6.35 -16.22 -6.46
C GLN A 240 -7.52 -15.29 -6.77
N ARG A 241 -8.20 -15.45 -7.90
CA ARG A 241 -9.36 -14.63 -8.28
C ARG A 241 -10.60 -14.93 -7.43
N ASN A 242 -10.89 -16.20 -7.20
CA ASN A 242 -12.10 -16.65 -6.51
C ASN A 242 -12.05 -16.38 -4.99
N MET A 243 -10.87 -16.06 -4.45
CA MET A 243 -10.69 -15.69 -3.05
C MET A 243 -11.67 -14.58 -2.62
N THR A 244 -11.92 -13.57 -3.47
CA THR A 244 -12.70 -12.37 -3.09
C THR A 244 -13.92 -12.09 -3.98
N ILE A 245 -14.05 -12.72 -5.16
CA ILE A 245 -15.03 -12.32 -6.18
C ILE A 245 -16.50 -12.37 -5.71
N ASN A 246 -16.83 -13.31 -4.83
CA ASN A 246 -18.19 -13.48 -4.27
C ASN A 246 -18.26 -13.09 -2.79
N LYS A 247 -17.34 -12.25 -2.31
CA LYS A 247 -17.25 -11.86 -0.89
C LYS A 247 -17.27 -10.33 -0.74
N PRO A 248 -18.42 -9.66 -0.97
CA PRO A 248 -18.50 -8.19 -0.98
C PRO A 248 -18.02 -7.54 0.32
N GLU A 249 -18.35 -8.11 1.47
CA GLU A 249 -17.92 -7.57 2.77
C GLU A 249 -16.41 -7.70 2.98
N ALA A 250 -15.83 -8.85 2.63
CA ALA A 250 -14.38 -9.02 2.65
C ALA A 250 -13.67 -8.01 1.74
N ARG A 251 -14.23 -7.70 0.56
CA ARG A 251 -13.63 -6.69 -0.33
C ARG A 251 -13.58 -5.29 0.29
N LYS A 252 -14.63 -4.88 1.01
CA LYS A 252 -14.64 -3.60 1.72
C LYS A 252 -13.51 -3.55 2.75
N VAL A 253 -13.40 -4.59 3.57
CA VAL A 253 -12.36 -4.67 4.60
C VAL A 253 -10.95 -4.76 4.00
N ILE A 254 -10.74 -5.53 2.93
CA ILE A 254 -9.45 -5.60 2.23
C ILE A 254 -9.04 -4.22 1.72
N ARG A 255 -9.97 -3.46 1.14
CA ARG A 255 -9.69 -2.08 0.68
C ARG A 255 -9.27 -1.18 1.83
N LEU A 256 -9.99 -1.23 2.95
CA LEU A 256 -9.62 -0.52 4.18
C LEU A 256 -8.24 -0.94 4.69
N LEU A 257 -7.94 -2.24 4.75
CA LEU A 257 -6.64 -2.74 5.20
C LEU A 257 -5.50 -2.33 4.27
N LYS A 258 -5.73 -2.22 2.96
CA LYS A 258 -4.75 -1.68 2.01
C LYS A 258 -4.45 -0.21 2.30
N ILE A 259 -5.49 0.61 2.48
CA ILE A 259 -5.33 2.03 2.85
C ILE A 259 -4.56 2.13 4.17
N TYR A 260 -4.98 1.38 5.20
CA TYR A 260 -4.29 1.33 6.48
C TYR A 260 -2.82 0.91 6.32
N ASN A 261 -2.54 -0.13 5.54
CA ASN A 261 -1.19 -0.61 5.28
C ASN A 261 -0.29 0.45 4.65
N ASP A 262 -0.83 1.19 3.68
CA ASP A 262 -0.10 2.22 2.93
C ASP A 262 0.09 3.49 3.79
N THR A 263 -0.97 3.97 4.44
CA THR A 263 -0.95 5.12 5.37
C THR A 263 0.05 4.93 6.51
N ASN A 264 0.23 3.69 6.96
CA ASN A 264 1.08 3.36 8.10
C ASN A 264 2.42 2.73 7.72
N TYR A 265 2.77 2.69 6.43
CA TYR A 265 4.05 2.20 5.90
C TYR A 265 4.42 0.80 6.44
N LEU A 266 3.43 -0.10 6.46
CA LEU A 266 3.61 -1.46 6.97
C LEU A 266 4.16 -2.42 5.91
N ASN A 267 3.98 -2.10 4.62
CA ASN A 267 4.47 -2.89 3.49
C ASN A 267 4.03 -4.37 3.53
N ILE A 268 2.87 -4.67 4.11
CA ILE A 268 2.29 -6.01 4.14
C ILE A 268 1.84 -6.38 2.71
N PRO A 269 2.32 -7.50 2.16
CA PRO A 269 1.88 -7.96 0.83
C PRO A 269 0.36 -8.09 0.71
N SER A 270 -0.24 -7.60 -0.38
CA SER A 270 -1.70 -7.65 -0.60
C SER A 270 -2.31 -9.04 -0.45
N VAL A 271 -1.61 -10.10 -0.86
CA VAL A 271 -2.10 -11.49 -0.73
C VAL A 271 -2.30 -11.90 0.74
N LEU A 272 -1.48 -11.40 1.67
CA LEU A 272 -1.65 -11.64 3.10
C LEU A 272 -2.91 -10.94 3.61
N LEU A 273 -3.11 -9.67 3.23
CA LEU A 273 -4.31 -8.91 3.58
C LEU A 273 -5.58 -9.59 3.06
N GLU A 274 -5.57 -10.01 1.79
CA GLU A 274 -6.68 -10.68 1.13
C GLU A 274 -7.03 -12.01 1.79
N GLN A 275 -6.03 -12.89 2.00
CA GLN A 275 -6.28 -14.20 2.57
C GLN A 275 -6.68 -14.12 4.05
N ALA A 276 -5.98 -13.31 4.85
CA ALA A 276 -6.30 -13.13 6.27
C ALA A 276 -7.73 -12.59 6.45
N THR A 277 -8.13 -11.59 5.66
CA THR A 277 -9.50 -11.04 5.75
C THR A 277 -10.56 -12.07 5.39
N VAL A 278 -10.35 -12.84 4.32
CA VAL A 278 -11.31 -13.86 3.89
C VAL A 278 -11.43 -14.98 4.91
N GLU A 279 -10.33 -15.38 5.54
CA GLU A 279 -10.35 -16.37 6.63
C GLU A 279 -11.02 -15.82 7.89
N ALA A 280 -10.70 -14.59 8.28
CA ALA A 280 -11.29 -13.92 9.45
C ALA A 280 -12.83 -13.84 9.33
N LEU A 281 -13.32 -13.41 8.17
CA LEU A 281 -14.76 -13.25 7.92
C LEU A 281 -15.47 -14.55 7.50
N SER A 282 -14.79 -15.69 7.57
CA SER A 282 -15.42 -16.99 7.36
C SER A 282 -16.24 -17.41 8.58
N GLU A 283 -17.28 -18.22 8.38
CA GLU A 283 -18.09 -18.79 9.47
C GLU A 283 -17.27 -19.60 10.49
N ARG A 284 -16.09 -20.09 10.09
CA ARG A 284 -15.19 -20.86 10.95
C ARG A 284 -14.34 -19.99 11.89
N LYS A 285 -14.41 -18.66 11.75
CA LYS A 285 -13.64 -17.70 12.53
C LYS A 285 -14.55 -16.69 13.20
N TYR A 286 -14.69 -15.49 12.65
CA TYR A 286 -15.54 -14.45 13.23
C TYR A 286 -16.90 -14.36 12.53
N GLY A 287 -17.00 -14.78 11.26
CA GLY A 287 -18.17 -14.54 10.42
C GLY A 287 -18.24 -13.10 9.91
N VAL A 288 -19.38 -12.74 9.30
CA VAL A 288 -19.62 -11.41 8.74
C VAL A 288 -20.59 -10.64 9.63
N TYR A 289 -20.16 -9.48 10.13
CA TYR A 289 -20.97 -8.57 10.93
C TYR A 289 -21.63 -7.50 10.04
N THR A 290 -22.68 -6.86 10.55
CA THR A 290 -23.29 -5.70 9.87
C THR A 290 -22.39 -4.46 9.97
N SER A 291 -21.64 -4.35 11.08
CA SER A 291 -20.68 -3.27 11.34
C SER A 291 -19.42 -3.46 10.49
N ASN A 292 -19.07 -2.43 9.71
CA ASN A 292 -17.79 -2.41 8.99
C ASN A 292 -16.62 -2.31 9.97
N THR A 293 -16.84 -1.63 11.09
CA THR A 293 -15.87 -1.47 12.18
C THR A 293 -15.49 -2.83 12.75
N ASP A 294 -16.48 -3.66 13.09
CA ASP A 294 -16.25 -4.98 13.68
C ASP A 294 -15.54 -5.90 12.68
N ASN A 295 -15.98 -5.89 11.43
CA ASN A 295 -15.33 -6.67 10.37
C ASN A 295 -13.87 -6.24 10.13
N LEU A 296 -13.57 -4.94 10.22
CA LEU A 296 -12.21 -4.42 10.14
C LEU A 296 -11.37 -4.89 11.32
N LEU A 297 -11.85 -4.70 12.56
CA LEU A 297 -11.13 -5.09 13.78
C LEU A 297 -10.86 -6.59 13.82
N ASN A 298 -11.85 -7.43 13.50
CA ASN A 298 -11.69 -8.89 13.42
C ASN A 298 -10.63 -9.28 12.38
N SER A 299 -10.58 -8.58 11.25
CA SER A 299 -9.59 -8.85 10.20
C SER A 299 -8.19 -8.36 10.58
N MET A 300 -8.09 -7.23 11.29
CA MET A 300 -6.82 -6.73 11.84
C MET A 300 -6.27 -7.69 12.89
N ASP A 301 -7.12 -8.18 13.80
CA ASP A 301 -6.75 -9.13 14.85
C ASP A 301 -6.25 -10.44 14.25
N TYR A 302 -7.02 -11.01 13.32
CA TYR A 302 -6.62 -12.23 12.63
C TYR A 302 -5.32 -12.08 11.83
N LEU A 303 -5.15 -10.95 11.14
CA LEU A 303 -3.91 -10.65 10.43
C LEU A 303 -2.72 -10.58 11.40
N ALA A 304 -2.89 -9.95 12.57
CA ALA A 304 -1.85 -9.88 13.59
C ALA A 304 -1.52 -11.29 14.16
N GLU A 305 -2.54 -12.13 14.38
CA GLU A 305 -2.36 -13.54 14.76
C GLU A 305 -1.51 -14.28 13.71
N LYS A 306 -1.88 -14.17 12.42
CA LYS A 306 -1.20 -14.86 11.32
C LYS A 306 0.22 -14.39 11.07
N LEU A 307 0.48 -13.10 11.17
CA LEU A 307 1.84 -12.57 11.07
C LEU A 307 2.70 -13.00 12.28
N GLY A 308 2.09 -13.17 13.46
CA GLY A 308 2.75 -13.70 14.66
C GLY A 308 3.14 -15.17 14.56
N GLN A 309 2.53 -15.94 13.65
CA GLN A 309 2.83 -17.36 13.45
C GLN A 309 4.09 -17.57 12.59
N GLU A 310 4.68 -18.75 12.70
CA GLU A 310 5.80 -19.16 11.85
C GLU A 310 5.32 -19.39 10.41
N PHE A 311 4.16 -20.04 10.26
CA PHE A 311 3.60 -20.41 8.96
C PHE A 311 2.23 -19.79 8.73
N PHE A 312 2.06 -19.21 7.53
CA PHE A 312 0.76 -18.90 6.96
C PHE A 312 0.71 -19.39 5.51
N THR A 313 0.08 -20.54 5.29
CA THR A 313 0.08 -21.23 3.99
C THR A 313 -0.69 -20.47 2.92
N ASP A 314 -0.12 -20.31 1.72
CA ASP A 314 -0.78 -19.70 0.56
C ASP A 314 -1.82 -20.65 -0.05
N HIS A 315 -3.08 -20.24 -0.12
CA HIS A 315 -4.14 -21.05 -0.75
C HIS A 315 -3.90 -21.29 -2.24
N GLY A 316 -3.26 -20.34 -2.94
CA GLY A 316 -2.95 -20.49 -4.36
C GLY A 316 -1.73 -21.38 -4.64
N ASN A 317 -0.93 -21.70 -3.61
CA ASN A 317 0.23 -22.59 -3.71
C ASN A 317 0.65 -23.06 -2.31
N THR A 318 0.13 -24.21 -1.88
CA THR A 318 0.30 -24.73 -0.52
C THR A 318 1.74 -25.02 -0.10
N ASN A 319 2.68 -25.03 -1.04
CA ASN A 319 4.11 -25.15 -0.73
C ASN A 319 4.74 -23.81 -0.28
N ASN A 320 4.02 -22.71 -0.43
CA ASN A 320 4.50 -21.38 -0.06
C ASN A 320 4.02 -20.99 1.34
N ASN A 321 4.94 -20.42 2.12
CA ASN A 321 4.63 -19.67 3.32
C ASN A 321 4.52 -18.18 2.99
N LEU A 322 3.34 -17.59 3.17
CA LEU A 322 3.10 -16.16 2.93
C LEU A 322 3.92 -15.28 3.88
N ASN A 323 4.21 -15.73 5.10
CA ASN A 323 5.02 -14.97 6.05
C ASN A 323 6.47 -14.79 5.58
N ASN A 324 6.96 -15.61 4.63
CA ASN A 324 8.29 -15.41 4.03
C ASN A 324 8.34 -14.23 3.04
N LYS A 325 7.19 -13.60 2.73
CA LYS A 325 7.09 -12.45 1.81
C LYS A 325 7.27 -11.11 2.52
N ILE A 326 7.39 -11.09 3.84
CA ILE A 326 7.64 -9.92 4.68
C ILE A 326 8.83 -10.22 5.58
N ASP A 327 9.74 -9.27 5.75
CA ASP A 327 10.89 -9.46 6.63
C ASP A 327 10.46 -9.46 8.11
N SER A 328 11.28 -10.06 8.97
CA SER A 328 10.95 -10.25 10.39
C SER A 328 10.74 -8.94 11.14
N TYR A 329 11.49 -7.88 10.81
CA TYR A 329 11.35 -6.58 11.46
C TYR A 329 10.03 -5.92 11.08
N SER A 330 9.73 -5.82 9.78
CA SER A 330 8.45 -5.28 9.28
C SER A 330 7.26 -6.06 9.82
N LYS A 331 7.40 -7.39 9.93
CA LYS A 331 6.37 -8.26 10.52
C LYS A 331 6.10 -7.95 11.98
N SER A 332 7.15 -7.87 12.81
CA SER A 332 7.01 -7.52 14.24
C SER A 332 6.40 -6.13 14.43
N LYS A 333 6.86 -5.14 13.65
CA LYS A 333 6.32 -3.78 13.64
C LYS A 333 4.83 -3.78 13.28
N ALA A 334 4.43 -4.53 12.25
CA ALA A 334 3.04 -4.63 11.83
C ALA A 334 2.15 -5.25 12.92
N VAL A 335 2.59 -6.35 13.56
CA VAL A 335 1.84 -7.02 14.64
C VAL A 335 1.65 -6.09 15.83
N GLU A 336 2.70 -5.40 16.28
CA GLU A 336 2.62 -4.45 17.40
C GLU A 336 1.64 -3.32 17.08
N LEU A 337 1.74 -2.74 15.88
CA LEU A 337 0.90 -1.62 15.48
C LEU A 337 -0.57 -2.00 15.33
N LEU A 338 -0.87 -3.13 14.68
CA LEU A 338 -2.22 -3.67 14.55
C LEU A 338 -2.89 -3.83 15.92
N ARG A 339 -2.22 -4.52 16.86
CA ARG A 339 -2.76 -4.75 18.21
C ARG A 339 -2.99 -3.47 18.98
N LYS A 340 -2.01 -2.55 18.95
CA LYS A 340 -2.12 -1.24 19.59
C LYS A 340 -3.31 -0.44 19.05
N ASP A 341 -3.51 -0.47 17.73
CA ASP A 341 -4.57 0.30 17.09
C ASP A 341 -5.95 -0.30 17.35
N ILE A 342 -6.08 -1.64 17.33
CA ILE A 342 -7.31 -2.35 17.75
C ILE A 342 -7.73 -1.88 19.15
N THR A 343 -6.84 -2.00 20.14
CA THR A 343 -7.14 -1.61 21.53
C THR A 343 -7.57 -0.14 21.64
N LYS A 344 -6.94 0.75 20.86
CA LYS A 344 -7.32 2.18 20.88
C LYS A 344 -8.67 2.45 20.24
N ILE A 345 -9.02 1.73 19.17
CA ILE A 345 -10.33 1.86 18.50
C ILE A 345 -11.43 1.32 19.41
N GLU A 346 -11.19 0.20 20.09
CA GLU A 346 -12.13 -0.38 21.06
C GLU A 346 -12.41 0.56 22.23
N VAL A 347 -11.39 1.27 22.73
CA VAL A 347 -11.53 2.29 23.77
C VAL A 347 -12.20 3.56 23.22
N ASN A 348 -11.86 3.95 22.00
CA ASN A 348 -12.36 5.17 21.36
C ASN A 348 -12.38 5.02 19.84
N SER A 349 -13.57 4.81 19.28
CA SER A 349 -13.73 4.59 17.84
C SER A 349 -13.30 5.78 16.97
N ASN A 350 -13.27 7.02 17.50
CA ASN A 350 -12.70 8.18 16.80
C ASN A 350 -11.24 7.97 16.41
N TYR A 351 -10.51 7.07 17.07
CA TYR A 351 -9.13 6.74 16.73
C TYR A 351 -8.97 6.19 15.29
N LEU A 352 -10.05 5.76 14.64
CA LEU A 352 -10.04 5.46 13.21
C LEU A 352 -9.57 6.65 12.35
N LYS A 353 -9.83 7.89 12.77
CA LYS A 353 -9.28 9.08 12.09
C LYS A 353 -7.76 9.05 12.08
N GLU A 354 -7.14 8.67 13.20
CA GLU A 354 -5.69 8.64 13.34
C GLU A 354 -4.97 7.64 12.45
N ILE A 355 -5.59 6.48 12.21
CA ILE A 355 -4.95 5.41 11.44
C ILE A 355 -5.18 5.54 9.93
N PHE A 356 -6.18 6.35 9.53
CA PHE A 356 -6.55 6.60 8.14
C PHE A 356 -6.19 8.01 7.65
N GLU A 357 -5.87 8.96 8.55
CA GLU A 357 -5.30 10.26 8.19
C GLU A 357 -3.83 10.11 7.77
N GLY A 358 -3.62 9.86 6.47
CA GLY A 358 -2.32 9.92 5.80
C GLY A 358 -2.09 11.27 5.09
N PRO A 359 -0.89 11.53 4.54
CA PRO A 359 -0.48 12.83 3.97
C PRO A 359 -1.24 13.27 2.70
N TYR A 360 -2.35 12.63 2.36
CA TYR A 360 -3.13 12.83 1.13
C TYR A 360 -4.52 13.44 1.40
N LEU A 361 -4.78 13.94 2.61
CA LEU A 361 -6.07 14.54 3.01
C LEU A 361 -5.98 16.03 3.35
N ASP A 362 -5.02 16.74 2.76
CA ASP A 362 -4.99 18.22 2.73
C ASP A 362 -5.22 18.73 1.30
#